data_AF-A0A1J5WF89-F1
#
_entry.id   AF-A0A1J5WF89-F1
#
_cell.length_a   1.000
_cell.length_b   1.000
_cell.length_c   1.000
_cell.angle_alpha   90.00
_cell.angle_beta   90.00
_cell.angle_gamma   90.00
#
_symmetry.space_group_name_H-M   'P 1'
#
loop_
_entity.id
_entity.type
_entity.pdbx_description
1 polymer ?
#
loop_
_entity_poly.entity_id
_entity_poly.type
_entity_poly.pdbx_seq_one_letter_code
_entity_poly.pdbx_strand_id
1 'polypeptide(L)'
;DIEMELLDVKRREILQDMGRRGVHVAPEHLEETTERRRSEKSGTVQPRLVDSLVLTVAELSAGPVLLGPETAVYLPDTGLSDALFFRLLEKTKIVFGGSVSLFEQVDGKDCIGGGMGVECRKETLFSWPVIKNRILFRENVARIPENSICLWGMKKLVLMGYAINILPKLRLEDNVMDGLWLDALFGEYVSEILDPKDSIWLGRVKRLKLERYAVNLLPKLKLHEDNVMEELWLDACFARHVSKIPAVGDSVCVGRAKSLKLKKYAIKILPLLWLHGDNVMEELRLGAKKEEYVYSILRAEDRTIWLGKVKSLRLERYAVNILPKLKLHEDNVMEELQLDAWEGGDISETLGAKDNSIWLGRVKSLMLEWHTINLLPLLWLHEDSVLEELRLGADRGEYVSEILRADDNSIWLGKVKSMRLEQHAANILPKLKLHADNVMDSLEIIGVSRDMLQKDSWILNKIKTARSALEILFPLKTGDPETEPLLGPWMNGDGASGTTPADGGCFGWKIKQIKMKDSTLYALRGIRSDKSCVLDRFEYTHRREEDTNRIFKSDERFYLGKIKQSGLIIPPRIEKFLIYTLVDEEGNEVLEENNLIR
;
A
#
# COMPACT_ATOMS: atom_id res chain seq x y z
N ASP A 1 37.33 -2.54 14.46
CA ASP A 1 38.02 -1.27 14.17
C ASP A 1 37.65 -0.65 12.83
N ILE A 2 37.87 -1.31 11.69
CA ILE A 2 37.43 -0.82 10.36
C ILE A 2 35.90 -0.61 10.29
N GLU A 3 35.14 -1.44 10.99
CA GLU A 3 33.67 -1.37 11.09
C GLU A 3 33.17 -0.16 11.91
N MET A 4 33.97 0.31 12.87
CA MET A 4 33.66 1.51 13.67
C MET A 4 33.98 2.79 12.87
N GLU A 5 35.05 2.79 12.08
CA GLU A 5 35.38 3.92 11.20
C GLU A 5 34.34 4.10 10.08
N LEU A 6 33.84 3.02 9.49
CA LEU A 6 32.76 3.07 8.48
C LEU A 6 31.43 3.61 9.05
N LEU A 7 31.16 3.34 10.33
CA LEU A 7 30.00 3.84 11.06
C LEU A 7 30.14 5.35 11.36
N ASP A 8 31.34 5.81 11.69
CA ASP A 8 31.61 7.21 11.98
C ASP A 8 31.66 8.09 10.73
N VAL A 9 32.05 7.53 9.58
CA VAL A 9 31.94 8.19 8.27
C VAL A 9 30.47 8.36 7.88
N LYS A 10 29.64 7.31 8.00
CA LYS A 10 28.20 7.40 7.73
C LYS A 10 27.45 8.33 8.68
N ARG A 11 27.84 8.37 9.96
CA ARG A 11 27.27 9.31 10.94
C ARG A 11 27.54 10.76 10.54
N ARG A 12 28.72 11.06 10.02
CA ARG A 12 29.09 12.40 9.53
C ARG A 12 28.37 12.78 8.24
N GLU A 13 28.14 11.84 7.32
CA GLU A 13 27.34 12.07 6.11
C GLU A 13 25.87 12.39 6.43
N ILE A 14 25.28 11.67 7.41
CA ILE A 14 23.90 11.92 7.86
C ILE A 14 23.79 13.30 8.53
N LEU A 15 24.78 13.70 9.33
CA LEU A 15 24.83 15.03 9.95
C LEU A 15 25.00 16.15 8.91
N GLN A 16 25.77 15.92 7.83
CA GLN A 16 25.90 16.88 6.72
C GLN A 16 24.62 16.99 5.87
N ASP A 17 23.89 15.89 5.64
CA ASP A 17 22.61 15.92 4.91
C ASP A 17 21.52 16.66 5.72
N MET A 18 21.54 16.51 7.05
CA MET A 18 20.66 17.28 7.95
C MET A 18 20.96 18.80 7.93
N GLY A 19 22.24 19.19 7.82
CA GLY A 19 22.65 20.59 7.69
C GLY A 19 22.24 21.23 6.36
N ARG A 20 22.23 20.47 5.24
CA ARG A 20 21.79 20.97 3.92
C ARG A 20 20.27 21.15 3.82
N ARG A 21 19.49 20.46 4.66
CA ARG A 21 18.02 20.55 4.69
C ARG A 21 17.49 21.64 5.64
N GLY A 22 18.36 22.48 6.21
CA GLY A 22 17.95 23.57 7.10
C GLY A 22 17.34 23.10 8.43
N VAL A 23 17.54 21.84 8.82
CA VAL A 23 17.11 21.33 10.13
C VAL A 23 18.23 21.59 11.13
N HIS A 24 18.16 22.73 11.80
CA HIS A 24 19.04 23.04 12.92
C HIS A 24 18.55 22.32 14.18
N VAL A 25 19.24 21.25 14.57
CA VAL A 25 19.20 20.76 15.95
C VAL A 25 20.08 21.70 16.77
N ALA A 26 19.48 22.49 17.64
CA ALA A 26 20.19 23.32 18.59
C ALA A 26 21.10 22.43 19.48
N PRO A 27 22.34 22.84 19.80
CA PRO A 27 23.16 22.11 20.76
C PRO A 27 22.48 22.06 22.12
N GLU A 28 22.33 20.84 22.65
CA GLU A 28 21.86 20.52 23.99
C GLU A 28 22.79 21.12 25.07
N HIS A 29 22.69 22.41 25.33
CA HIS A 29 23.27 23.05 26.52
C HIS A 29 22.48 24.30 26.92
N LEU A 30 21.16 24.23 27.06
CA LEU A 30 20.39 25.23 27.83
C LEU A 30 18.91 24.81 28.02
N GLU A 31 18.66 23.70 28.71
CA GLU A 31 17.38 23.48 29.42
C GLU A 31 17.64 22.97 30.84
N GLU A 32 18.48 23.72 31.56
CA GLU A 32 18.61 23.62 33.02
C GLU A 32 18.28 24.96 33.71
N THR A 33 17.45 25.80 33.06
CA THR A 33 17.11 27.13 33.59
C THR A 33 15.64 27.51 33.33
N THR A 34 14.68 26.73 33.82
CA THR A 34 13.30 27.22 33.92
C THR A 34 12.45 26.76 35.11
N GLU A 35 12.93 25.87 35.99
CA GLU A 35 12.22 25.58 37.25
C GLU A 35 12.72 26.37 38.47
N ARG A 36 13.65 27.32 38.30
CA ARG A 36 14.19 28.13 39.41
C ARG A 36 13.46 29.46 39.68
N ARG A 37 12.31 29.73 39.04
CA ARG A 37 11.51 30.93 39.30
C ARG A 37 10.02 30.62 39.49
N ARG A 38 9.71 29.80 40.50
CA ARG A 38 8.42 29.84 41.21
C ARG A 38 8.51 29.37 42.67
N SER A 39 9.64 29.61 43.31
CA SER A 39 9.81 29.42 44.76
C SER A 39 10.67 30.54 45.35
N GLU A 40 10.27 31.78 45.12
CA GLU A 40 10.63 32.89 46.01
C GLU A 40 9.41 33.20 46.87
N LYS A 41 9.17 32.33 47.87
CA LYS A 41 8.43 32.52 49.13
C LYS A 41 7.91 31.19 49.69
N SER A 42 8.82 30.30 50.07
CA SER A 42 8.61 29.35 51.17
C SER A 42 9.97 28.78 51.54
N GLY A 43 10.28 28.72 52.85
CA GLY A 43 11.59 28.30 53.35
C GLY A 43 12.08 27.01 52.70
N THR A 44 13.30 27.03 52.21
CA THR A 44 13.97 25.91 51.55
C THR A 44 14.23 24.81 52.56
N VAL A 45 13.30 23.87 52.67
CA VAL A 45 13.55 22.56 53.29
C VAL A 45 14.45 21.80 52.31
N GLN A 46 15.72 21.61 52.66
CA GLN A 46 16.59 20.75 51.86
C GLN A 46 16.01 19.33 51.85
N PRO A 47 15.90 18.69 50.68
CA PRO A 47 15.35 17.35 50.60
C PRO A 47 16.27 16.37 51.34
N ARG A 48 15.67 15.53 52.18
CA ARG A 48 16.42 14.53 52.96
C ARG A 48 16.72 13.32 52.08
N LEU A 49 17.94 12.79 52.15
CA LEU A 49 18.30 11.51 51.55
C LEU A 49 17.79 10.39 52.47
N VAL A 50 17.19 9.35 51.89
CA VAL A 50 16.63 8.24 52.66
C VAL A 50 17.08 6.91 52.06
N ASP A 51 17.42 5.95 52.93
CA ASP A 51 17.86 4.61 52.53
C ASP A 51 16.68 3.70 52.18
N SER A 52 15.52 3.89 52.82
CA SER A 52 14.29 3.13 52.59
C SER A 52 13.05 4.01 52.69
N LEU A 53 12.10 3.87 51.76
CA LEU A 53 10.82 4.60 51.73
C LEU A 53 9.67 3.64 51.45
N VAL A 54 8.61 3.67 52.27
CA VAL A 54 7.35 2.99 51.95
C VAL A 54 6.45 3.99 51.24
N LEU A 55 6.12 3.72 49.97
CA LEU A 55 5.46 4.72 49.13
C LEU A 55 3.96 4.81 49.48
N THR A 56 3.63 5.55 50.55
CA THR A 56 2.27 5.82 51.01
C THR A 56 2.05 7.31 51.17
N VAL A 57 0.79 7.76 51.01
CA VAL A 57 0.39 9.17 51.15
C VAL A 57 0.76 9.73 52.54
N ALA A 58 0.76 8.89 53.58
CA ALA A 58 1.06 9.28 54.95
C ALA A 58 2.55 9.63 55.17
N GLU A 59 3.48 8.88 54.58
CA GLU A 59 4.93 9.06 54.79
C GLU A 59 5.52 10.28 54.05
N LEU A 60 4.90 10.68 52.94
CA LEU A 60 5.34 11.84 52.14
C LEU A 60 4.92 13.20 52.73
N SER A 61 4.11 13.21 53.80
CA SER A 61 3.65 14.42 54.48
C SER A 61 4.74 15.17 55.27
N ALA A 62 5.95 14.61 55.41
CA ALA A 62 7.04 15.12 56.25
C ALA A 62 8.01 16.11 55.55
N GLY A 63 7.82 16.40 54.26
CA GLY A 63 8.66 17.29 53.45
C GLY A 63 9.28 16.62 52.22
N PRO A 64 10.05 17.34 51.39
CA PRO A 64 10.63 16.80 50.16
C PRO A 64 11.71 15.73 50.47
N VAL A 65 11.69 14.63 49.72
CA VAL A 65 12.61 13.49 49.84
C VAL A 65 13.40 13.32 48.54
N LEU A 66 14.71 13.10 48.65
CA LEU A 66 15.56 12.80 47.50
C LEU A 66 15.74 11.28 47.38
N LEU A 67 15.31 10.72 46.24
CA LEU A 67 15.46 9.31 45.93
C LEU A 67 16.66 9.09 45.00
N GLY A 68 17.50 8.12 45.35
CA GLY A 68 18.66 7.74 44.55
C GLY A 68 18.74 6.24 44.28
N PRO A 69 19.76 5.78 43.51
CA PRO A 69 19.94 4.37 43.15
C PRO A 69 20.08 3.41 44.33
N GLU A 70 20.53 3.91 45.48
CA GLU A 70 20.66 3.13 46.71
C GLU A 70 19.38 3.11 47.56
N THR A 71 18.44 4.03 47.32
CA THR A 71 17.19 4.09 48.06
C THR A 71 16.31 2.90 47.69
N ALA A 72 15.93 2.11 48.69
CA ALA A 72 14.92 1.07 48.57
C ALA A 72 13.52 1.69 48.67
N VAL A 73 12.69 1.50 47.66
CA VAL A 73 11.30 1.97 47.65
C VAL A 73 10.38 0.75 47.72
N TYR A 74 9.64 0.63 48.80
CA TYR A 74 8.64 -0.41 49.00
C TYR A 74 7.30 0.01 48.42
N LEU A 75 6.76 -0.79 47.50
CA LEU A 75 5.47 -0.58 46.84
C LEU A 75 4.44 -1.59 47.40
N PRO A 76 3.61 -1.19 48.39
CA PRO A 76 2.45 -1.98 48.79
C PRO A 76 1.37 -1.92 47.68
N ASP A 77 0.14 -2.38 47.96
CA ASP A 77 -1.01 -2.14 47.07
C ASP A 77 -1.22 -0.64 46.83
N THR A 78 -0.78 -0.15 45.67
CA THR A 78 -0.64 1.30 45.43
C THR A 78 -1.09 1.68 44.02
N GLY A 79 -1.83 2.79 43.91
CA GLY A 79 -2.07 3.45 42.62
C GLY A 79 -0.92 4.39 42.30
N LEU A 80 -0.30 4.28 41.12
CA LEU A 80 0.79 5.16 40.69
C LEU A 80 0.53 5.74 39.31
N SER A 81 0.96 6.99 39.10
CA SER A 81 1.10 7.47 37.74
C SER A 81 2.18 6.66 37.02
N ASP A 82 1.98 6.41 35.73
CA ASP A 82 2.96 5.74 34.89
C ASP A 82 4.33 6.42 34.95
N ALA A 83 4.38 7.74 34.77
CA ALA A 83 5.64 8.46 34.77
C ALA A 83 6.38 8.38 36.11
N LEU A 84 5.67 8.39 37.26
CA LEU A 84 6.31 8.14 38.55
C LEU A 84 6.82 6.70 38.64
N PHE A 85 6.01 5.72 38.24
CA PHE A 85 6.39 4.32 38.25
C PHE A 85 7.67 4.05 37.45
N PHE A 86 7.78 4.58 36.22
CA PHE A 86 8.99 4.43 35.40
C PHE A 86 10.21 5.14 36.00
N ARG A 87 10.02 6.33 36.56
CA ARG A 87 11.11 7.05 37.25
C ARG A 87 11.63 6.25 38.43
N LEU A 88 10.75 5.61 39.19
CA LEU A 88 11.12 4.74 40.31
C LEU A 88 11.89 3.52 39.83
N LEU A 89 11.41 2.82 38.80
CA LEU A 89 12.12 1.68 38.21
C LEU A 89 13.51 2.05 37.66
N GLU A 90 13.67 3.26 37.13
CA GLU A 90 14.93 3.73 36.56
C GLU A 90 15.94 4.22 37.62
N LYS A 91 15.46 4.80 38.72
CA LYS A 91 16.30 5.59 39.64
C LYS A 91 16.45 5.01 41.04
N THR A 92 15.67 4.00 41.42
CA THR A 92 15.65 3.48 42.81
C THR A 92 15.64 1.95 42.82
N LYS A 93 15.91 1.32 43.98
CA LYS A 93 15.74 -0.12 44.16
C LYS A 93 14.29 -0.39 44.57
N ILE A 94 13.53 -1.07 43.74
CA ILE A 94 12.11 -1.33 44.01
C ILE A 94 11.93 -2.68 44.72
N VAL A 95 11.12 -2.66 45.77
CA VAL A 95 10.66 -3.85 46.51
C VAL A 95 9.14 -3.92 46.39
N PHE A 96 8.64 -4.90 45.64
CA PHE A 96 7.20 -5.11 45.49
C PHE A 96 6.62 -5.84 46.71
N GLY A 97 5.63 -5.22 47.34
CA GLY A 97 4.86 -5.76 48.46
C GLY A 97 3.42 -6.18 48.12
N GLY A 98 2.88 -5.68 47.02
CA GLY A 98 1.52 -5.96 46.56
C GLY A 98 1.33 -5.71 45.06
N SER A 99 0.11 -5.37 44.66
CA SER A 99 -0.28 -5.01 43.30
C SER A 99 -0.12 -3.51 43.03
N VAL A 100 0.28 -3.16 41.81
CA VAL A 100 0.39 -1.74 41.39
C VAL A 100 -0.65 -1.46 40.34
N SER A 101 -1.45 -0.41 40.56
CA SER A 101 -2.42 0.08 39.57
C SER A 101 -1.88 1.33 38.90
N LEU A 102 -1.62 1.27 37.59
CA LEU A 102 -1.10 2.40 36.83
C LEU A 102 -2.23 3.26 36.25
N PHE A 103 -2.05 4.58 36.32
CA PHE A 103 -2.89 5.60 35.69
C PHE A 103 -2.05 6.65 34.97
N GLU A 104 -2.66 7.44 34.08
CA GLU A 104 -1.96 8.49 33.34
C GLU A 104 -1.46 9.60 34.27
N GLN A 105 -0.21 10.01 34.12
CA GLN A 105 0.20 11.28 34.72
C GLN A 105 -0.55 12.45 34.04
N VAL A 106 -1.25 13.24 34.87
CA VAL A 106 -1.88 14.49 34.45
C VAL A 106 -1.19 15.63 35.17
N ASP A 107 -0.75 16.65 34.42
CA ASP A 107 -0.06 17.80 34.98
C ASP A 107 -0.87 18.46 36.10
N GLY A 108 -0.21 18.70 37.24
CA GLY A 108 -0.82 19.30 38.43
C GLY A 108 -1.69 18.35 39.28
N LYS A 109 -1.73 17.05 38.98
CA LYS A 109 -2.38 16.03 39.83
C LYS A 109 -1.36 15.19 40.60
N ASP A 110 -1.82 14.60 41.70
CA ASP A 110 -1.03 13.69 42.51
C ASP A 110 -0.65 12.42 41.72
N CYS A 111 0.62 12.03 41.81
CA CYS A 111 1.15 10.84 41.16
C CYS A 111 0.92 9.54 41.96
N ILE A 112 0.31 9.63 43.14
CA ILE A 112 0.01 8.49 44.02
C ILE A 112 -1.48 8.51 44.33
N GLY A 113 -2.20 7.47 43.93
CA GLY A 113 -3.62 7.26 44.23
C GLY A 113 -3.80 6.51 45.53
N GLY A 114 -4.65 7.04 46.43
CA GLY A 114 -5.03 6.35 47.66
C GLY A 114 -5.99 5.19 47.41
N GLY A 115 -5.49 3.95 47.48
CA GLY A 115 -6.30 2.72 47.47
C GLY A 115 -6.94 2.35 46.11
N MET A 116 -7.36 1.08 45.99
CA MET A 116 -8.16 0.59 44.86
C MET A 116 -9.50 1.36 44.81
N GLY A 117 -9.67 2.24 43.82
CA GLY A 117 -10.91 3.02 43.69
C GLY A 117 -10.83 4.35 42.94
N VAL A 118 -9.67 4.72 42.37
CA VAL A 118 -9.58 5.95 41.56
C VAL A 118 -10.20 5.69 40.18
N GLU A 119 -11.46 6.10 40.04
CA GLU A 119 -12.21 6.11 38.78
C GLU A 119 -11.54 7.08 37.79
N CYS A 120 -10.55 6.60 37.03
CA CYS A 120 -9.91 7.38 35.97
C CYS A 120 -10.89 7.50 34.79
N ARG A 121 -11.69 8.56 34.79
CA ARG A 121 -12.75 8.84 33.80
C ARG A 121 -12.26 9.28 32.41
N LYS A 122 -10.96 9.17 32.11
CA LYS A 122 -10.42 9.63 30.83
C LYS A 122 -9.54 8.58 30.18
N GLU A 123 -9.67 8.57 28.87
CA GLU A 123 -9.12 7.59 27.93
C GLU A 123 -7.61 7.77 27.81
N THR A 124 -6.82 6.76 28.16
CA THR A 124 -5.37 6.95 28.37
C THR A 124 -4.50 6.34 27.27
N LEU A 125 -3.46 7.07 26.86
CA LEU A 125 -2.35 6.59 26.03
C LEU A 125 -1.09 6.44 26.90
N PHE A 126 -0.55 5.22 26.99
CA PHE A 126 0.72 5.01 27.67
C PHE A 126 1.85 4.90 26.63
N SER A 127 2.72 5.91 26.60
CA SER A 127 3.96 5.93 25.80
C SER A 127 5.15 6.06 26.74
N TRP A 128 5.91 4.99 26.91
CA TRP A 128 6.96 4.96 27.93
C TRP A 128 8.29 5.56 27.46
N PRO A 129 9.01 6.27 28.35
CA PRO A 129 10.21 7.02 27.99
C PRO A 129 11.40 6.12 27.64
N VAL A 130 12.38 6.70 26.94
CA VAL A 130 13.67 6.06 26.67
C VAL A 130 14.41 5.84 27.99
N ILE A 131 14.57 4.59 28.40
CA ILE A 131 15.22 4.19 29.66
C ILE A 131 16.73 4.48 29.59
N LYS A 132 17.22 5.39 30.44
CA LYS A 132 18.65 5.77 30.51
C LYS A 132 19.44 4.78 31.37
N ASN A 133 18.94 4.42 32.55
CA ASN A 133 19.59 3.44 33.44
C ASN A 133 19.06 2.02 33.21
N ARG A 134 19.71 1.29 32.31
CA ARG A 134 19.25 -0.03 31.83
C ARG A 134 19.43 -1.16 32.84
N ILE A 135 20.46 -1.09 33.68
CA ILE A 135 20.81 -2.17 34.63
C ILE A 135 19.79 -2.19 35.77
N LEU A 136 19.63 -1.06 36.47
CA LEU A 136 18.71 -0.95 37.60
C LEU A 136 17.26 -1.22 37.20
N PHE A 137 16.85 -0.71 36.02
CA PHE A 137 15.54 -0.98 35.46
C PHE A 137 15.30 -2.48 35.28
N ARG A 138 16.23 -3.21 34.65
CA ARG A 138 16.11 -4.65 34.42
C ARG A 138 16.04 -5.43 35.73
N GLU A 139 16.89 -5.10 36.70
CA GLU A 139 16.86 -5.72 38.03
C GLU A 139 15.51 -5.53 38.72
N ASN A 140 14.97 -4.31 38.66
CA ASN A 140 13.68 -4.01 39.24
C ASN A 140 12.56 -4.78 38.55
N VAL A 141 12.51 -4.76 37.20
CA VAL A 141 11.48 -5.48 36.41
C VAL A 141 11.54 -6.99 36.67
N ALA A 142 12.72 -7.57 36.80
CA ALA A 142 12.90 -8.99 37.12
C ALA A 142 12.30 -9.37 38.48
N ARG A 143 12.31 -8.45 39.46
CA ARG A 143 11.72 -8.65 40.80
C ARG A 143 10.21 -8.48 40.83
N ILE A 144 9.60 -7.93 39.79
CA ILE A 144 8.14 -7.74 39.73
C ILE A 144 7.46 -9.10 39.50
N PRO A 145 6.47 -9.47 40.31
CA PRO A 145 5.67 -10.68 40.06
C PRO A 145 4.88 -10.56 38.74
N GLU A 146 4.66 -11.68 38.06
CA GLU A 146 3.80 -11.72 36.86
C GLU A 146 2.37 -11.31 37.22
N ASN A 147 1.64 -10.71 36.26
CA ASN A 147 0.25 -10.27 36.43
C ASN A 147 -0.01 -9.37 37.67
N SER A 148 1.00 -8.66 38.18
CA SER A 148 0.89 -7.81 39.38
C SER A 148 0.61 -6.34 39.09
N ILE A 149 0.76 -5.93 37.83
CA ILE A 149 0.51 -4.54 37.40
C ILE A 149 -0.83 -4.47 36.67
N CYS A 150 -1.78 -3.75 37.26
CA CYS A 150 -3.08 -3.47 36.64
C CYS A 150 -3.03 -2.14 35.88
N LEU A 151 -3.65 -2.11 34.70
CA LEU A 151 -3.70 -0.93 33.84
C LEU A 151 -5.14 -0.44 33.77
N TRP A 152 -5.44 0.70 34.40
CA TRP A 152 -6.80 1.23 34.46
C TRP A 152 -7.09 2.18 33.29
N GLY A 153 -8.16 1.94 32.54
CA GLY A 153 -8.63 2.84 31.47
C GLY A 153 -7.72 2.89 30.22
N MET A 154 -6.89 1.87 30.02
CA MET A 154 -5.91 1.85 28.93
C MET A 154 -6.56 1.56 27.57
N LYS A 155 -6.54 2.56 26.68
CA LYS A 155 -6.88 2.33 25.27
C LYS A 155 -5.68 1.88 24.46
N LYS A 156 -4.49 2.42 24.73
CA LYS A 156 -3.29 2.15 23.92
C LYS A 156 -2.04 1.98 24.77
N LEU A 157 -1.22 1.02 24.38
CA LEU A 157 0.07 0.71 25.02
C LEU A 157 1.20 0.71 24.00
N VAL A 158 2.24 1.49 24.26
CA VAL A 158 3.45 1.54 23.43
C VAL A 158 4.66 1.18 24.28
N LEU A 159 5.30 0.05 23.97
CA LEU A 159 6.50 -0.43 24.64
C LEU A 159 7.68 -0.44 23.68
N MET A 160 8.76 0.23 24.07
CA MET A 160 9.98 0.31 23.27
C MET A 160 11.17 -0.18 24.08
N GLY A 161 12.07 -0.92 23.43
CA GLY A 161 13.30 -1.39 24.07
C GLY A 161 13.07 -2.27 25.28
N TYR A 162 13.82 -2.06 26.37
CA TYR A 162 13.66 -2.84 27.61
C TYR A 162 12.30 -2.68 28.29
N ALA A 163 11.54 -1.63 27.96
CA ALA A 163 10.21 -1.44 28.54
C ALA A 163 9.24 -2.58 28.16
N ILE A 164 9.55 -3.30 27.08
CA ILE A 164 8.84 -4.51 26.65
C ILE A 164 8.86 -5.60 27.74
N ASN A 165 9.92 -5.68 28.58
CA ASN A 165 10.02 -6.70 29.65
C ASN A 165 8.99 -6.53 30.77
N ILE A 166 8.25 -5.42 30.81
CA ILE A 166 7.11 -5.27 31.72
C ILE A 166 5.89 -6.02 31.19
N LEU A 167 5.81 -6.36 29.90
CA LEU A 167 4.64 -6.98 29.30
C LEU A 167 4.12 -8.23 30.07
N PRO A 168 4.96 -9.20 30.50
CA PRO A 168 4.50 -10.34 31.32
C PRO A 168 4.04 -9.97 32.74
N LYS A 169 4.38 -8.77 33.20
CA LYS A 169 4.03 -8.25 34.54
C LYS A 169 2.65 -7.58 34.53
N LEU A 170 2.12 -7.29 33.35
CA LEU A 170 0.83 -6.64 33.17
C LEU A 170 -0.30 -7.66 33.27
N ARG A 171 -1.32 -7.35 34.07
CA ARG A 171 -2.58 -8.09 34.10
C ARG A 171 -3.50 -7.56 33.01
N LEU A 172 -3.58 -8.27 31.89
CA LEU A 172 -4.35 -7.88 30.70
C LEU A 172 -5.59 -8.78 30.45
N GLU A 173 -5.92 -9.68 31.40
CA GLU A 173 -6.94 -10.73 31.30
C GLU A 173 -8.39 -10.30 31.00
N ASP A 174 -8.76 -9.07 31.32
CA ASP A 174 -10.12 -8.56 31.01
C ASP A 174 -10.05 -7.31 30.13
N ASN A 175 -8.88 -7.05 29.54
CA ASN A 175 -8.63 -5.78 28.90
C ASN A 175 -9.15 -5.74 27.45
N VAL A 176 -9.71 -4.57 27.09
CA VAL A 176 -10.11 -4.24 25.72
C VAL A 176 -9.29 -3.04 25.28
N MET A 177 -8.29 -3.28 24.44
CA MET A 177 -7.31 -2.30 24.00
C MET A 177 -7.54 -1.89 22.54
N ASP A 178 -7.55 -0.59 22.27
CA ASP A 178 -7.57 -0.05 20.90
C ASP A 178 -6.24 -0.27 20.17
N GLY A 179 -5.11 -0.35 20.87
CA GLY A 179 -3.87 -0.78 20.22
C GLY A 179 -2.65 -1.03 21.11
N LEU A 180 -1.86 -2.03 20.72
CA LEU A 180 -0.58 -2.42 21.31
C LEU A 180 0.54 -2.25 20.28
N TRP A 181 1.59 -1.48 20.61
CA TRP A 181 2.79 -1.33 19.77
C TRP A 181 4.04 -1.73 20.55
N LEU A 182 4.75 -2.74 20.04
CA LEU A 182 6.04 -3.20 20.55
C LEU A 182 7.16 -2.94 19.52
N ASP A 183 8.24 -2.26 19.89
CA ASP A 183 9.44 -2.07 19.06
C ASP A 183 10.72 -2.46 19.82
N ALA A 184 11.42 -3.48 19.32
CA ALA A 184 12.67 -3.96 19.92
C ALA A 184 13.83 -3.89 18.92
N LEU A 185 14.73 -2.91 19.08
CA LEU A 185 15.90 -2.77 18.22
C LEU A 185 16.93 -3.90 18.38
N PHE A 186 17.10 -4.44 19.58
CA PHE A 186 18.06 -5.51 19.89
C PHE A 186 17.36 -6.73 20.48
N GLY A 187 17.91 -7.93 20.25
CA GLY A 187 17.31 -9.19 20.72
C GLY A 187 17.28 -9.32 22.24
N GLU A 188 18.20 -8.68 22.95
CA GLU A 188 18.24 -8.58 24.42
C GLU A 188 17.01 -7.91 25.05
N TYR A 189 16.21 -7.19 24.25
CA TYR A 189 14.98 -6.55 24.71
C TYR A 189 13.79 -7.51 24.79
N VAL A 190 13.91 -8.68 24.18
CA VAL A 190 12.84 -9.68 24.12
C VAL A 190 13.27 -11.04 24.63
N SER A 191 14.56 -11.27 24.85
CA SER A 191 15.11 -12.57 25.28
C SER A 191 14.44 -13.09 26.55
N GLU A 192 14.26 -12.23 27.55
CA GLU A 192 13.63 -12.60 28.83
C GLU A 192 12.17 -13.03 28.70
N ILE A 193 11.50 -12.66 27.61
CA ILE A 193 10.12 -13.02 27.32
C ILE A 193 10.05 -14.28 26.45
N LEU A 194 11.06 -14.51 25.62
CA LEU A 194 11.09 -15.66 24.74
C LEU A 194 11.44 -16.96 25.49
N ASP A 195 12.25 -16.85 26.55
CA ASP A 195 12.76 -17.99 27.33
C ASP A 195 11.70 -18.72 28.18
N PRO A 196 10.75 -18.05 28.87
CA PRO A 196 9.70 -18.72 29.64
C PRO A 196 8.75 -19.53 28.76
N LYS A 197 8.20 -20.63 29.29
CA LYS A 197 7.26 -21.49 28.54
C LYS A 197 5.89 -20.83 28.36
N ASP A 198 5.50 -19.95 29.28
CA ASP A 198 4.15 -19.41 29.34
C ASP A 198 3.88 -18.35 28.27
N SER A 199 2.62 -18.28 27.85
CA SER A 199 2.15 -17.30 26.89
C SER A 199 1.64 -16.06 27.62
N ILE A 200 1.78 -14.91 26.97
CA ILE A 200 1.27 -13.63 27.48
C ILE A 200 -0.16 -13.46 26.96
N TRP A 201 -1.11 -13.38 27.88
CA TRP A 201 -2.50 -13.10 27.54
C TRP A 201 -2.72 -11.60 27.39
N LEU A 202 -3.21 -11.15 26.24
CA LEU A 202 -3.40 -9.72 25.91
C LEU A 202 -4.86 -9.25 25.93
N GLY A 203 -5.80 -10.20 25.97
CA GLY A 203 -7.22 -9.93 25.86
C GLY A 203 -7.67 -9.56 24.48
N ARG A 204 -8.50 -8.52 24.39
CA ARG A 204 -9.04 -8.05 23.12
C ARG A 204 -8.21 -6.88 22.66
N VAL A 205 -7.56 -7.02 21.51
CA VAL A 205 -6.69 -5.99 20.94
C VAL A 205 -7.16 -5.69 19.53
N LYS A 206 -7.60 -4.44 19.30
CA LYS A 206 -8.04 -3.99 17.98
C LYS A 206 -6.86 -3.82 17.02
N ARG A 207 -5.72 -3.26 17.47
CA ARG A 207 -4.55 -3.02 16.62
C ARG A 207 -3.27 -3.53 17.25
N LEU A 208 -2.59 -4.47 16.61
CA LEU A 208 -1.32 -5.01 17.07
C LEU A 208 -0.20 -4.65 16.11
N LYS A 209 0.80 -3.92 16.60
CA LYS A 209 1.97 -3.50 15.83
C LYS A 209 3.25 -4.04 16.45
N LEU A 210 3.99 -4.87 15.71
CA LEU A 210 5.27 -5.42 16.14
C LEU A 210 6.37 -5.01 15.16
N GLU A 211 7.42 -4.37 15.67
CA GLU A 211 8.58 -3.94 14.89
C GLU A 211 9.87 -4.61 15.37
N ARG A 212 10.73 -4.94 14.40
CA ARG A 212 12.09 -5.47 14.62
C ARG A 212 12.04 -6.75 15.46
N TYR A 213 12.85 -6.91 16.51
CA TYR A 213 12.87 -8.13 17.32
C TYR A 213 11.56 -8.40 18.06
N ALA A 214 10.66 -7.42 18.20
CA ALA A 214 9.36 -7.63 18.84
C ALA A 214 8.47 -8.56 18.01
N VAL A 215 8.73 -8.70 16.71
CA VAL A 215 8.03 -9.64 15.84
C VAL A 215 8.20 -11.10 16.34
N ASN A 216 9.36 -11.44 16.93
CA ASN A 216 9.58 -12.76 17.54
C ASN A 216 8.65 -13.05 18.72
N LEU A 217 8.02 -12.03 19.33
CA LEU A 217 7.07 -12.23 20.42
C LEU A 217 5.72 -12.74 19.93
N LEU A 218 5.39 -12.60 18.64
CA LEU A 218 4.07 -12.93 18.11
C LEU A 218 3.55 -14.32 18.56
N PRO A 219 4.33 -15.43 18.49
CA PRO A 219 3.87 -16.73 18.96
C PRO A 219 3.60 -16.84 20.47
N LYS A 220 4.13 -15.90 21.27
CA LYS A 220 3.91 -15.82 22.72
C LYS A 220 2.65 -15.04 23.09
N LEU A 221 2.09 -14.27 22.16
CA LEU A 221 0.94 -13.42 22.43
C LEU A 221 -0.35 -14.21 22.20
N LYS A 222 -1.15 -14.37 23.26
CA LYS A 222 -2.50 -14.95 23.19
C LYS A 222 -3.55 -13.85 23.24
N LEU A 223 -4.47 -13.92 22.29
CA LEU A 223 -5.66 -13.07 22.25
C LEU A 223 -6.86 -13.87 22.73
N HIS A 224 -7.89 -13.16 23.19
CA HIS A 224 -9.19 -13.76 23.47
C HIS A 224 -9.77 -14.42 22.20
N GLU A 225 -10.46 -15.56 22.33
CA GLU A 225 -10.99 -16.34 21.19
C GLU A 225 -11.90 -15.51 20.28
N ASP A 226 -12.80 -14.71 20.87
CA ASP A 226 -13.67 -13.79 20.14
C ASP A 226 -13.01 -12.51 19.62
N ASN A 227 -11.68 -12.37 19.69
CA ASN A 227 -11.01 -11.14 19.25
C ASN A 227 -11.25 -10.88 17.75
N VAL A 228 -11.72 -9.67 17.45
CA VAL A 228 -11.83 -9.14 16.09
C VAL A 228 -10.84 -8.00 15.95
N MET A 229 -9.70 -8.31 15.33
CA MET A 229 -8.62 -7.34 15.13
C MET A 229 -8.92 -6.44 13.94
N GLU A 230 -8.84 -5.13 14.14
CA GLU A 230 -8.86 -4.14 13.06
C GLU A 230 -7.57 -4.20 12.22
N GLU A 231 -6.40 -4.31 12.86
CA GLU A 231 -5.11 -4.29 12.15
C GLU A 231 -4.02 -5.11 12.84
N LEU A 232 -3.34 -5.97 12.07
CA LEU A 232 -2.06 -6.58 12.41
C LEU A 232 -0.95 -6.02 11.53
N TRP A 233 0.01 -5.30 12.11
CA TRP A 233 1.17 -4.77 11.39
C TRP A 233 2.47 -5.40 11.93
N LEU A 234 3.18 -6.13 11.07
CA LEU A 234 4.52 -6.66 11.35
C LEU A 234 5.59 -6.05 10.41
N ASP A 235 6.68 -5.50 10.96
CA ASP A 235 7.83 -5.00 10.18
C ASP A 235 9.17 -5.51 10.75
N ALA A 236 9.89 -6.31 9.95
CA ALA A 236 11.18 -6.87 10.35
C ALA A 236 12.29 -6.56 9.33
N CYS A 237 13.20 -5.63 9.67
CA CYS A 237 14.30 -5.23 8.78
C CYS A 237 15.37 -6.29 8.49
N PHE A 238 15.60 -7.24 9.40
CA PHE A 238 16.68 -8.23 9.31
C PHE A 238 16.17 -9.64 9.59
N ALA A 239 16.80 -10.68 9.03
CA ALA A 239 16.41 -12.07 9.23
C ALA A 239 16.35 -12.47 10.72
N ARG A 240 17.28 -11.95 11.53
CA ARG A 240 17.34 -12.15 12.99
C ARG A 240 16.11 -11.63 13.76
N HIS A 241 15.31 -10.75 13.17
CA HIS A 241 14.09 -10.25 13.78
C HIS A 241 12.93 -11.25 13.74
N VAL A 242 13.06 -12.32 12.96
CA VAL A 242 12.06 -13.41 12.83
C VAL A 242 12.66 -14.79 13.10
N SER A 243 13.90 -14.86 13.59
CA SER A 243 14.65 -16.12 13.74
C SER A 243 14.20 -16.99 14.91
N LYS A 244 13.38 -16.46 15.82
CA LYS A 244 12.86 -17.20 16.98
C LYS A 244 11.41 -17.64 16.78
N ILE A 245 10.81 -17.31 15.64
CA ILE A 245 9.50 -17.82 15.27
C ILE A 245 9.70 -19.27 14.79
N PRO A 246 8.98 -20.25 15.37
CA PRO A 246 9.13 -21.65 15.00
C PRO A 246 8.91 -21.85 13.50
N ALA A 247 9.71 -22.72 12.90
CA ALA A 247 9.49 -23.15 11.52
C ALA A 247 8.35 -24.18 11.50
N VAL A 248 7.43 -24.02 10.53
CA VAL A 248 6.46 -25.00 10.02
C VAL A 248 5.89 -25.97 11.07
N GLY A 249 4.65 -25.72 11.53
CA GLY A 249 3.88 -26.66 12.35
C GLY A 249 3.13 -25.99 13.50
N ASP A 250 3.73 -24.95 14.07
CA ASP A 250 3.11 -24.14 15.12
C ASP A 250 2.45 -22.91 14.50
N SER A 251 1.16 -23.01 14.18
CA SER A 251 0.39 -21.88 13.68
C SER A 251 0.16 -20.83 14.77
N VAL A 252 0.38 -19.56 14.46
CA VAL A 252 -0.01 -18.44 15.31
C VAL A 252 -1.47 -18.10 15.01
N CYS A 253 -2.36 -18.41 15.95
CA CYS A 253 -3.75 -17.96 15.89
C CYS A 253 -3.82 -16.45 16.12
N VAL A 254 -4.27 -15.71 15.11
CA VAL A 254 -4.56 -14.27 15.23
C VAL A 254 -6.07 -13.98 15.25
N GLY A 255 -6.90 -15.03 15.18
CA GLY A 255 -8.36 -14.95 15.20
C GLY A 255 -8.92 -14.37 13.89
N ARG A 256 -9.85 -13.42 14.02
CA ARG A 256 -10.40 -12.65 12.90
C ARG A 256 -9.62 -11.34 12.75
N ALA A 257 -9.16 -11.03 11.55
CA ALA A 257 -8.37 -9.83 11.25
C ALA A 257 -8.89 -9.12 9.99
N LYS A 258 -9.25 -7.85 10.15
CA LYS A 258 -9.71 -6.98 9.05
C LYS A 258 -8.55 -6.53 8.17
N SER A 259 -7.42 -6.16 8.73
CA SER A 259 -6.24 -5.68 7.99
C SER A 259 -4.98 -6.42 8.41
N LEU A 260 -4.20 -6.91 7.44
CA LEU A 260 -2.92 -7.56 7.64
C LEU A 260 -1.83 -6.86 6.82
N LYS A 261 -0.82 -6.31 7.50
CA LYS A 261 0.29 -5.56 6.87
C LYS A 261 1.63 -6.17 7.26
N LEU A 262 2.29 -6.81 6.29
CA LEU A 262 3.59 -7.45 6.50
C LEU A 262 4.67 -6.79 5.64
N LYS A 263 5.76 -6.34 6.27
CA LYS A 263 6.87 -5.69 5.57
C LYS A 263 8.19 -6.41 5.81
N LYS A 264 9.01 -6.46 4.76
CA LYS A 264 10.39 -7.00 4.80
C LYS A 264 10.38 -8.47 5.28
N TYR A 265 11.27 -8.86 6.20
CA TYR A 265 11.34 -10.24 6.70
C TYR A 265 10.08 -10.72 7.43
N ALA A 266 9.18 -9.82 7.85
CA ALA A 266 7.95 -10.20 8.53
C ALA A 266 6.99 -10.96 7.60
N ILE A 267 7.17 -10.82 6.29
CA ILE A 267 6.41 -11.57 5.29
C ILE A 267 6.56 -13.08 5.49
N LYS A 268 7.72 -13.56 5.97
CA LYS A 268 7.98 -14.99 6.24
C LYS A 268 7.01 -15.62 7.24
N ILE A 269 6.29 -14.79 8.00
CA ILE A 269 5.31 -15.23 8.99
C ILE A 269 3.96 -15.54 8.35
N LEU A 270 3.69 -15.01 7.14
CA LEU A 270 2.40 -15.18 6.46
C LEU A 270 1.90 -16.64 6.44
N PRO A 271 2.70 -17.67 6.09
CA PRO A 271 2.24 -19.05 6.09
C PRO A 271 1.97 -19.63 7.50
N LEU A 272 2.46 -18.95 8.55
CA LEU A 272 2.30 -19.36 9.95
C LEU A 272 1.07 -18.72 10.60
N LEU A 273 0.47 -17.69 9.96
CA LEU A 273 -0.71 -17.04 10.48
C LEU A 273 -1.94 -17.91 10.21
N TRP A 274 -2.62 -18.30 11.28
CA TRP A 274 -3.91 -18.96 11.19
C TRP A 274 -5.03 -17.94 11.41
N LEU A 275 -5.79 -17.71 10.35
CA LEU A 275 -7.00 -16.91 10.32
C LEU A 275 -8.21 -17.82 10.48
N HIS A 276 -9.24 -17.33 11.15
CA HIS A 276 -10.50 -18.07 11.28
C HIS A 276 -11.12 -18.37 9.91
N GLY A 277 -11.80 -19.52 9.77
CA GLY A 277 -12.28 -20.01 8.46
C GLY A 277 -13.30 -19.12 7.75
N ASP A 278 -14.04 -18.30 8.50
CA ASP A 278 -15.01 -17.32 8.01
C ASP A 278 -14.44 -15.89 7.89
N ASN A 279 -13.11 -15.72 8.01
CA ASN A 279 -12.50 -14.41 8.01
C ASN A 279 -12.75 -13.67 6.68
N VAL A 280 -13.30 -12.46 6.80
CA VAL A 280 -13.47 -11.51 5.71
C VAL A 280 -12.52 -10.34 5.95
N MET A 281 -11.39 -10.36 5.25
CA MET A 281 -10.34 -9.37 5.35
C MET A 281 -10.66 -8.16 4.46
N GLU A 282 -10.56 -6.96 5.03
CA GLU A 282 -10.68 -5.69 4.32
C GLU A 282 -9.41 -5.39 3.51
N GLU A 283 -8.21 -5.61 4.07
CA GLU A 283 -6.93 -5.30 3.41
C GLU A 283 -5.84 -6.34 3.73
N LEU A 284 -5.18 -6.89 2.70
CA LEU A 284 -3.89 -7.56 2.80
C LEU A 284 -2.82 -6.74 2.08
N ARG A 285 -1.79 -6.29 2.79
CA ARG A 285 -0.65 -5.57 2.21
C ARG A 285 0.68 -6.22 2.51
N LEU A 286 1.41 -6.62 1.47
CA LEU A 286 2.74 -7.21 1.56
C LEU A 286 3.76 -6.34 0.82
N GLY A 287 4.88 -6.00 1.46
CA GLY A 287 5.94 -5.21 0.83
C GLY A 287 7.35 -5.74 1.05
N ALA A 288 8.01 -6.15 -0.03
CA ALA A 288 9.33 -6.77 0.01
C ALA A 288 10.33 -6.11 -0.96
N LYS A 289 11.21 -5.25 -0.45
CA LYS A 289 12.23 -4.58 -1.28
C LYS A 289 13.38 -5.48 -1.76
N LYS A 290 13.45 -6.73 -1.29
CA LYS A 290 14.50 -7.68 -1.62
C LYS A 290 13.92 -9.09 -1.70
N GLU A 291 14.47 -9.91 -2.59
CA GLU A 291 14.11 -11.31 -2.77
C GLU A 291 14.25 -12.15 -1.48
N GLU A 292 15.31 -11.90 -0.70
CA GLU A 292 15.61 -12.61 0.56
C GLU A 292 14.46 -12.59 1.60
N TYR A 293 13.56 -11.61 1.48
CA TYR A 293 12.39 -11.46 2.35
C TYR A 293 11.30 -12.47 2.04
N VAL A 294 11.16 -12.89 0.78
CA VAL A 294 10.09 -13.78 0.31
C VAL A 294 10.60 -15.17 -0.03
N TYR A 295 11.91 -15.35 -0.19
CA TYR A 295 12.56 -16.59 -0.63
C TYR A 295 12.03 -17.89 0.03
N SER A 296 11.77 -17.87 1.34
CA SER A 296 11.26 -19.05 2.04
C SER A 296 9.83 -19.43 1.64
N ILE A 297 9.02 -18.47 1.23
CA ILE A 297 7.63 -18.67 0.79
C ILE A 297 7.59 -19.15 -0.66
N LEU A 298 8.51 -18.66 -1.51
CA LEU A 298 8.54 -19.02 -2.93
C LEU A 298 8.75 -20.52 -3.17
N ARG A 299 9.38 -21.21 -2.22
CA ARG A 299 9.56 -22.66 -2.23
C ARG A 299 8.30 -23.46 -1.89
N ALA A 300 7.25 -22.82 -1.37
CA ALA A 300 5.99 -23.49 -1.09
C ALA A 300 5.26 -23.82 -2.40
N GLU A 301 4.41 -24.84 -2.39
CA GLU A 301 3.50 -25.12 -3.49
C GLU A 301 2.50 -23.97 -3.69
N ASP A 302 1.99 -23.84 -4.90
CA ASP A 302 0.98 -22.83 -5.22
C ASP A 302 -0.31 -23.06 -4.42
N ARG A 303 -1.03 -21.98 -4.13
CA ARG A 303 -2.32 -22.02 -3.41
C ARG A 303 -2.27 -22.72 -2.04
N THR A 304 -1.13 -22.63 -1.34
CA THR A 304 -0.95 -23.22 0.01
C THR A 304 -1.29 -22.25 1.14
N ILE A 305 -1.25 -20.94 0.90
CA ILE A 305 -1.53 -19.91 1.90
C ILE A 305 -3.00 -19.51 1.85
N TRP A 306 -3.83 -20.09 2.72
CA TRP A 306 -5.25 -19.76 2.82
C TRP A 306 -5.49 -18.40 3.48
N LEU A 307 -6.20 -17.50 2.79
CA LEU A 307 -6.54 -16.16 3.30
C LEU A 307 -8.04 -15.95 3.57
N GLY A 308 -8.90 -16.89 3.15
CA GLY A 308 -10.35 -16.70 3.18
C GLY A 308 -10.83 -15.69 2.13
N LYS A 309 -11.69 -14.75 2.52
CA LYS A 309 -12.18 -13.68 1.64
C LYS A 309 -11.35 -12.41 1.86
N VAL A 310 -10.92 -11.76 0.79
CA VAL A 310 -10.08 -10.55 0.81
C VAL A 310 -10.67 -9.50 -0.13
N LYS A 311 -10.99 -8.32 0.43
CA LYS A 311 -11.53 -7.18 -0.32
C LYS A 311 -10.46 -6.39 -1.06
N SER A 312 -9.35 -6.03 -0.43
CA SER A 312 -8.22 -5.33 -1.06
C SER A 312 -6.93 -6.13 -0.88
N LEU A 313 -6.24 -6.42 -1.99
CA LEU A 313 -4.95 -7.10 -2.01
C LEU A 313 -3.90 -6.19 -2.63
N ARG A 314 -2.86 -5.85 -1.87
CA ARG A 314 -1.76 -4.98 -2.32
C ARG A 314 -0.40 -5.65 -2.14
N LEU A 315 0.29 -5.90 -3.26
CA LEU A 315 1.61 -6.52 -3.28
C LEU A 315 2.64 -5.55 -3.88
N GLU A 316 3.70 -5.27 -3.13
CA GLU A 316 4.76 -4.33 -3.53
C GLU A 316 6.12 -5.03 -3.66
N ARG A 317 6.80 -4.77 -4.78
CA ARG A 317 8.13 -5.28 -5.16
C ARG A 317 8.16 -6.81 -5.20
N TYR A 318 9.22 -7.46 -4.72
CA TYR A 318 9.34 -8.94 -4.65
C TYR A 318 8.15 -9.65 -3.96
N ALA A 319 7.27 -8.94 -3.23
CA ALA A 319 6.08 -9.54 -2.63
C ALA A 319 5.05 -9.96 -3.70
N VAL A 320 5.12 -9.39 -4.91
CA VAL A 320 4.31 -9.82 -6.05
C VAL A 320 4.53 -11.31 -6.36
N ASN A 321 5.74 -11.83 -6.15
CA ASN A 321 6.05 -13.25 -6.36
C ASN A 321 5.33 -14.22 -5.40
N ILE A 322 4.68 -13.70 -4.36
CA ILE A 322 3.85 -14.52 -3.46
C ILE A 322 2.46 -14.77 -4.04
N LEU A 323 2.02 -13.98 -5.03
CA LEU A 323 0.66 -14.05 -5.57
C LEU A 323 0.20 -15.48 -5.94
N PRO A 324 1.00 -16.31 -6.64
CA PRO A 324 0.60 -17.70 -6.95
C PRO A 324 0.44 -18.61 -5.72
N LYS A 325 1.08 -18.24 -4.60
CA LYS A 325 1.07 -19.01 -3.35
C LYS A 325 -0.19 -18.76 -2.53
N LEU A 326 -0.92 -17.68 -2.82
CA LEU A 326 -2.13 -17.30 -2.10
C LEU A 326 -3.34 -18.12 -2.57
N LYS A 327 -4.18 -18.52 -1.63
CA LYS A 327 -5.46 -19.19 -1.86
C LYS A 327 -6.58 -18.35 -1.27
N LEU A 328 -7.44 -17.84 -2.15
CA LEU A 328 -8.68 -17.14 -1.80
C LEU A 328 -9.86 -18.11 -1.80
N HIS A 329 -10.90 -17.75 -1.08
CA HIS A 329 -12.18 -18.45 -1.12
C HIS A 329 -12.80 -18.39 -2.54
N GLU A 330 -13.51 -19.43 -2.97
CA GLU A 330 -14.09 -19.53 -4.33
C GLU A 330 -15.07 -18.37 -4.62
N ASP A 331 -15.93 -18.05 -3.66
CA ASP A 331 -16.85 -16.91 -3.72
C ASP A 331 -16.20 -15.53 -3.46
N ASN A 332 -14.87 -15.39 -3.52
CA ASN A 332 -14.23 -14.11 -3.24
C ASN A 332 -14.68 -13.02 -4.24
N VAL A 333 -15.06 -11.87 -3.69
CA VAL A 333 -15.35 -10.65 -4.45
C VAL A 333 -14.39 -9.58 -3.95
N MET A 334 -13.33 -9.37 -4.73
CA MET A 334 -12.28 -8.40 -4.45
C MET A 334 -12.70 -7.03 -4.99
N GLU A 335 -12.65 -6.01 -4.13
CA GLU A 335 -12.87 -4.62 -4.49
C GLU A 335 -11.65 -4.06 -5.24
N GLU A 336 -10.43 -4.42 -4.82
CA GLU A 336 -9.19 -3.88 -5.40
C GLU A 336 -8.04 -4.90 -5.39
N LEU A 337 -7.39 -5.10 -6.54
CA LEU A 337 -6.07 -5.72 -6.65
C LEU A 337 -5.05 -4.67 -7.10
N GLN A 338 -4.02 -4.41 -6.30
CA GLN A 338 -2.90 -3.55 -6.66
C GLN A 338 -1.58 -4.31 -6.62
N LEU A 339 -0.90 -4.37 -7.76
CA LEU A 339 0.43 -4.94 -7.89
C LEU A 339 1.41 -3.85 -8.34
N ASP A 340 2.56 -3.79 -7.67
CA ASP A 340 3.56 -2.76 -7.93
C ASP A 340 4.99 -3.33 -7.93
N ALA A 341 5.73 -3.23 -9.03
CA ALA A 341 7.06 -3.87 -9.19
C ALA A 341 7.99 -3.07 -10.11
N TRP A 342 9.03 -2.46 -9.54
CA TRP A 342 9.86 -1.48 -10.25
C TRP A 342 11.01 -2.12 -11.00
N GLU A 343 11.52 -3.25 -10.51
CA GLU A 343 12.66 -3.96 -11.11
C GLU A 343 12.18 -5.26 -11.76
N GLY A 344 12.75 -5.66 -12.89
CA GLY A 344 12.34 -6.90 -13.57
C GLY A 344 12.49 -8.15 -12.69
N GLY A 345 13.48 -8.14 -11.79
CA GLY A 345 13.68 -9.19 -10.78
C GLY A 345 12.56 -9.28 -9.74
N ASP A 346 11.77 -8.22 -9.53
CA ASP A 346 10.64 -8.23 -8.57
C ASP A 346 9.56 -9.26 -8.97
N ILE A 347 9.50 -9.68 -10.24
CA ILE A 347 8.45 -10.57 -10.78
C ILE A 347 8.98 -11.84 -11.49
N SER A 348 10.30 -12.07 -11.49
CA SER A 348 10.93 -13.13 -12.30
C SER A 348 10.41 -14.53 -11.99
N GLU A 349 10.10 -14.80 -10.72
CA GLU A 349 9.59 -16.10 -10.26
C GLU A 349 8.14 -16.33 -10.72
N THR A 350 7.34 -15.27 -10.84
CA THR A 350 5.94 -15.38 -11.28
C THR A 350 5.83 -15.50 -12.80
N LEU A 351 6.73 -14.85 -13.56
CA LEU A 351 6.69 -14.86 -15.02
C LEU A 351 6.86 -16.25 -15.65
N GLY A 352 7.40 -17.21 -14.90
CA GLY A 352 7.49 -18.61 -15.34
C GLY A 352 6.17 -19.39 -15.27
N ALA A 353 5.12 -18.81 -14.68
CA ALA A 353 3.82 -19.45 -14.56
C ALA A 353 3.10 -19.51 -15.92
N LYS A 354 2.15 -20.45 -16.05
CA LYS A 354 1.30 -20.57 -17.24
C LYS A 354 0.26 -19.44 -17.26
N ASP A 355 -0.18 -19.05 -18.45
CA ASP A 355 -1.31 -18.13 -18.62
C ASP A 355 -2.54 -18.63 -17.86
N ASN A 356 -3.30 -17.69 -17.29
CA ASN A 356 -4.49 -17.95 -16.46
C ASN A 356 -4.28 -18.93 -15.28
N SER A 357 -3.06 -19.03 -14.75
CA SER A 357 -2.76 -19.93 -13.62
C SER A 357 -3.15 -19.35 -12.25
N ILE A 358 -3.28 -18.03 -12.15
CA ILE A 358 -3.54 -17.32 -10.89
C ILE A 358 -5.01 -16.95 -10.81
N TRP A 359 -5.80 -17.78 -10.12
CA TRP A 359 -7.23 -17.51 -9.89
C TRP A 359 -7.44 -16.44 -8.81
N LEU A 360 -8.18 -15.39 -9.14
CA LEU A 360 -8.48 -14.27 -8.22
C LEU A 360 -9.96 -14.16 -7.82
N GLY A 361 -10.83 -14.96 -8.45
CA GLY A 361 -12.29 -14.83 -8.30
C GLY A 361 -12.82 -13.61 -9.07
N ARG A 362 -13.77 -12.87 -8.46
CA ARG A 362 -14.32 -11.64 -9.04
C ARG A 362 -13.51 -10.43 -8.55
N VAL A 363 -13.09 -9.56 -9.46
CA VAL A 363 -12.30 -8.36 -9.14
C VAL A 363 -12.98 -7.14 -9.75
N LYS A 364 -13.19 -6.08 -8.95
CA LYS A 364 -13.79 -4.82 -9.41
C LYS A 364 -12.75 -3.84 -9.96
N SER A 365 -11.65 -3.63 -9.24
CA SER A 365 -10.58 -2.72 -9.66
C SER A 365 -9.25 -3.46 -9.75
N LEU A 366 -8.55 -3.29 -10.88
CA LEU A 366 -7.23 -3.87 -11.13
C LEU A 366 -6.22 -2.76 -11.46
N MET A 367 -5.19 -2.63 -10.62
CA MET A 367 -4.11 -1.65 -10.79
C MET A 367 -2.77 -2.36 -10.90
N LEU A 368 -2.13 -2.24 -12.07
CA LEU A 368 -0.80 -2.79 -12.34
C LEU A 368 0.15 -1.66 -12.72
N GLU A 369 1.19 -1.47 -11.92
CA GLU A 369 2.22 -0.45 -12.13
C GLU A 369 3.57 -1.11 -12.47
N TRP A 370 4.32 -0.46 -13.35
CA TRP A 370 5.67 -0.85 -13.80
C TRP A 370 5.71 -2.28 -14.36
N HIS A 371 6.65 -3.14 -13.94
CA HIS A 371 6.81 -4.48 -14.50
C HIS A 371 5.60 -5.40 -14.27
N THR A 372 4.71 -5.10 -13.30
CA THR A 372 3.56 -5.96 -13.00
C THR A 372 2.55 -6.06 -14.12
N ILE A 373 2.56 -5.12 -15.09
CA ILE A 373 1.75 -5.22 -16.30
C ILE A 373 2.03 -6.54 -17.03
N ASN A 374 3.27 -7.04 -17.00
CA ASN A 374 3.63 -8.32 -17.62
C ASN A 374 2.97 -9.55 -16.98
N LEU A 375 2.36 -9.40 -15.81
CA LEU A 375 1.63 -10.48 -15.13
C LEU A 375 0.18 -10.58 -15.59
N LEU A 376 -0.33 -9.61 -16.34
CA LEU A 376 -1.73 -9.58 -16.78
C LEU A 376 -2.18 -10.88 -17.47
N PRO A 377 -1.40 -11.55 -18.36
CA PRO A 377 -1.78 -12.83 -18.97
C PRO A 377 -1.95 -13.99 -17.95
N LEU A 378 -1.31 -13.89 -16.79
CA LEU A 378 -1.32 -14.93 -15.77
C LEU A 378 -2.55 -14.85 -14.85
N LEU A 379 -3.18 -13.67 -14.79
CA LEU A 379 -4.31 -13.38 -13.93
C LEU A 379 -5.60 -13.96 -14.52
N TRP A 380 -6.24 -14.85 -13.79
CA TRP A 380 -7.50 -15.45 -14.17
C TRP A 380 -8.65 -14.90 -13.31
N LEU A 381 -9.54 -14.15 -13.96
CA LEU A 381 -10.75 -13.61 -13.38
C LEU A 381 -11.95 -14.51 -13.69
N HIS A 382 -12.93 -14.53 -12.80
CA HIS A 382 -14.20 -15.23 -13.02
C HIS A 382 -14.93 -14.69 -14.26
N GLU A 383 -15.64 -15.54 -14.99
CA GLU A 383 -16.31 -15.19 -16.26
C GLU A 383 -17.31 -14.03 -16.10
N ASP A 384 -18.08 -14.05 -15.00
CA ASP A 384 -19.01 -12.98 -14.63
C ASP A 384 -18.35 -11.71 -14.02
N SER A 385 -17.01 -11.64 -13.98
CA SER A 385 -16.33 -10.47 -13.44
C SER A 385 -16.52 -9.27 -14.36
N VAL A 386 -16.95 -8.15 -13.77
CA VAL A 386 -17.02 -6.85 -14.43
C VAL A 386 -16.02 -5.94 -13.75
N LEU A 387 -14.92 -5.65 -14.45
CA LEU A 387 -13.94 -4.67 -14.00
C LEU A 387 -14.55 -3.28 -14.10
N GLU A 388 -14.81 -2.68 -12.95
CA GLU A 388 -15.22 -1.28 -12.84
C GLU A 388 -14.07 -0.35 -13.27
N GLU A 389 -12.82 -0.71 -12.92
CA GLU A 389 -11.62 0.05 -13.30
C GLU A 389 -10.44 -0.87 -13.62
N LEU A 390 -9.78 -0.61 -14.74
CA LEU A 390 -8.45 -1.14 -15.08
C LEU A 390 -7.46 0.01 -15.21
N ARG A 391 -6.46 0.07 -14.34
CA ARG A 391 -5.39 1.08 -14.38
C ARG A 391 -4.03 0.42 -14.62
N LEU A 392 -3.34 0.88 -15.66
CA LEU A 392 -2.05 0.35 -16.07
C LEU A 392 -1.07 1.50 -16.28
N GLY A 393 0.07 1.48 -15.61
CA GLY A 393 1.09 2.53 -15.71
C GLY A 393 2.49 1.99 -15.93
N ALA A 394 3.15 2.49 -16.98
CA ALA A 394 4.54 2.13 -17.29
C ALA A 394 5.29 3.32 -17.88
N ASP A 395 6.18 3.92 -17.11
CA ASP A 395 6.99 5.08 -17.54
C ASP A 395 8.17 4.72 -18.44
N ARG A 396 8.42 3.42 -18.65
CA ARG A 396 9.46 2.92 -19.55
C ARG A 396 8.96 1.73 -20.36
N GLY A 397 9.49 1.58 -21.58
CA GLY A 397 9.14 0.48 -22.48
C GLY A 397 9.54 -0.90 -21.94
N GLU A 398 10.59 -0.98 -21.11
CA GLU A 398 11.03 -2.22 -20.46
C GLU A 398 9.97 -2.82 -19.52
N TYR A 399 9.06 -2.00 -18.99
CA TYR A 399 7.99 -2.45 -18.11
C TYR A 399 6.88 -3.22 -18.82
N VAL A 400 6.81 -3.16 -20.16
CA VAL A 400 5.81 -3.85 -20.96
C VAL A 400 6.44 -4.80 -22.00
N SER A 401 7.75 -5.06 -21.93
CA SER A 401 8.44 -5.83 -22.97
C SER A 401 7.90 -7.25 -23.12
N GLU A 402 7.60 -7.93 -22.00
CA GLU A 402 7.17 -9.33 -22.03
C GLU A 402 5.73 -9.47 -22.54
N ILE A 403 4.81 -8.65 -22.04
CA ILE A 403 3.41 -8.67 -22.50
C ILE A 403 3.26 -8.34 -23.99
N LEU A 404 4.15 -7.50 -24.54
CA LEU A 404 4.11 -7.16 -25.96
C LEU A 404 4.48 -8.34 -26.88
N ARG A 405 5.07 -9.41 -26.35
CA ARG A 405 5.35 -10.65 -27.06
C ARG A 405 4.11 -11.53 -27.24
N ALA A 406 3.06 -11.30 -26.45
CA ALA A 406 1.81 -12.03 -26.58
C ALA A 406 1.16 -11.76 -27.94
N ASP A 407 0.34 -12.69 -28.42
CA ASP A 407 -0.41 -12.49 -29.65
C ASP A 407 -1.48 -11.40 -29.48
N ASP A 408 -1.87 -10.76 -30.58
CA ASP A 408 -2.94 -9.77 -30.54
C ASP A 408 -4.28 -10.42 -30.13
N ASN A 409 -5.04 -9.75 -29.27
CA ASN A 409 -6.30 -10.22 -28.68
C ASN A 409 -6.18 -11.55 -27.90
N SER A 410 -5.00 -11.89 -27.37
CA SER A 410 -4.79 -13.12 -26.58
C SER A 410 -5.13 -12.97 -25.10
N ILE A 411 -5.12 -11.75 -24.55
CA ILE A 411 -5.31 -11.49 -23.13
C ILE A 411 -6.77 -11.13 -22.87
N TRP A 412 -7.55 -12.09 -22.38
CA TRP A 412 -8.97 -11.89 -22.11
C TRP A 412 -9.20 -11.23 -20.75
N LEU A 413 -9.95 -10.12 -20.73
CA LEU A 413 -10.27 -9.36 -19.50
C LEU A 413 -11.76 -9.37 -19.13
N GLY A 414 -12.61 -10.03 -19.93
CA GLY A 414 -14.06 -9.99 -19.75
C GLY A 414 -14.66 -8.61 -20.02
N LYS A 415 -15.50 -8.11 -19.10
CA LYS A 415 -16.15 -6.80 -19.23
C LYS A 415 -15.38 -5.74 -18.44
N VAL A 416 -15.12 -4.59 -19.06
CA VAL A 416 -14.39 -3.45 -18.49
C VAL A 416 -15.19 -2.17 -18.71
N LYS A 417 -15.55 -1.49 -17.62
CA LYS A 417 -16.27 -0.21 -17.65
C LYS A 417 -15.34 0.97 -17.90
N SER A 418 -14.22 1.05 -17.18
CA SER A 418 -13.26 2.14 -17.28
C SER A 418 -11.84 1.60 -17.42
N MET A 419 -11.06 2.18 -18.34
CA MET A 419 -9.68 1.81 -18.58
C MET A 419 -8.79 3.06 -18.59
N ARG A 420 -7.75 3.09 -17.75
CA ARG A 420 -6.73 4.14 -17.73
C ARG A 420 -5.36 3.55 -18.08
N LEU A 421 -4.74 4.10 -19.11
CA LEU A 421 -3.44 3.70 -19.61
C LEU A 421 -2.47 4.88 -19.53
N GLU A 422 -1.41 4.72 -18.75
CA GLU A 422 -0.40 5.75 -18.55
C GLU A 422 0.90 5.37 -19.28
N GLN A 423 1.39 6.28 -20.11
CA GLN A 423 2.68 6.20 -20.80
C GLN A 423 2.81 4.93 -21.66
N HIS A 424 3.87 4.12 -21.49
CA HIS A 424 4.10 2.93 -22.32
C HIS A 424 3.04 1.83 -22.15
N ALA A 425 2.21 1.88 -21.10
CA ALA A 425 1.10 0.94 -20.91
C ALA A 425 0.10 0.98 -22.08
N ALA A 426 -0.04 2.11 -22.77
CA ALA A 426 -0.92 2.22 -23.94
C ALA A 426 -0.55 1.24 -25.07
N ASN A 427 0.69 0.76 -25.12
CA ASN A 427 1.15 -0.18 -26.14
C ASN A 427 0.51 -1.57 -26.00
N ILE A 428 -0.05 -1.91 -24.84
CA ILE A 428 -0.64 -3.24 -24.63
C ILE A 428 -2.04 -3.38 -25.21
N LEU A 429 -2.68 -2.28 -25.61
CA LEU A 429 -4.05 -2.26 -26.16
C LEU A 429 -4.32 -3.41 -27.16
N PRO A 430 -3.43 -3.71 -28.14
CA PRO A 430 -3.67 -4.78 -29.10
C PRO A 430 -3.69 -6.18 -28.53
N LYS A 431 -3.09 -6.36 -27.35
CA LYS A 431 -3.00 -7.66 -26.69
C LYS A 431 -4.28 -7.96 -25.93
N LEU A 432 -5.05 -6.94 -25.58
CA LEU A 432 -6.25 -7.06 -24.77
C LEU A 432 -7.47 -7.48 -25.61
N LYS A 433 -8.26 -8.38 -25.06
CA LYS A 433 -9.54 -8.83 -25.60
C LYS A 433 -10.63 -8.62 -24.55
N LEU A 434 -11.68 -7.90 -24.95
CA LEU A 434 -12.87 -7.69 -24.14
C LEU A 434 -14.00 -8.60 -24.62
N HIS A 435 -15.00 -8.78 -23.76
CA HIS A 435 -16.25 -9.44 -24.14
C HIS A 435 -16.91 -8.70 -25.32
N ALA A 436 -17.52 -9.43 -26.27
CA ALA A 436 -18.13 -8.84 -27.48
C ALA A 436 -19.21 -7.78 -27.16
N ASP A 437 -20.00 -8.02 -26.11
CA ASP A 437 -21.02 -7.08 -25.64
C ASP A 437 -20.48 -6.00 -24.68
N ASN A 438 -19.16 -5.83 -24.56
CA ASN A 438 -18.60 -4.81 -23.69
C ASN A 438 -18.86 -3.41 -24.27
N VAL A 439 -19.52 -2.58 -23.47
CA VAL A 439 -19.63 -1.14 -23.72
C VAL A 439 -18.84 -0.43 -22.63
N MET A 440 -17.67 0.09 -23.00
CA MET A 440 -16.78 0.82 -22.11
C MET A 440 -17.29 2.25 -21.93
N ASP A 441 -17.43 2.68 -20.67
CA ASP A 441 -17.87 4.02 -20.33
C ASP A 441 -16.75 5.04 -20.58
N SER A 442 -15.50 4.72 -20.24
CA SER A 442 -14.36 5.63 -20.37
C SER A 442 -13.05 4.92 -20.72
N LEU A 443 -12.31 5.49 -21.69
CA LEU A 443 -10.91 5.18 -21.96
C LEU A 443 -10.05 6.44 -21.75
N GLU A 444 -9.13 6.38 -20.80
CA GLU A 444 -8.19 7.46 -20.51
C GLU A 444 -6.77 7.10 -20.93
N ILE A 445 -6.12 8.00 -21.68
CA ILE A 445 -4.74 7.86 -22.15
C ILE A 445 -3.94 9.06 -21.67
N ILE A 446 -2.89 8.79 -20.89
CA ILE A 446 -2.17 9.84 -20.17
C ILE A 446 -0.67 9.76 -20.47
N GLY A 447 -0.06 10.88 -20.85
CA GLY A 447 1.39 11.00 -20.98
C GLY A 447 2.02 10.17 -22.11
N VAL A 448 1.26 9.78 -23.14
CA VAL A 448 1.78 8.94 -24.24
C VAL A 448 2.42 9.81 -25.30
N SER A 449 3.74 9.65 -25.52
CA SER A 449 4.45 10.34 -26.61
C SER A 449 4.44 9.52 -27.90
N ARG A 450 4.79 10.16 -29.03
CA ARG A 450 4.95 9.48 -30.32
C ARG A 450 6.02 8.39 -30.29
N ASP A 451 7.11 8.63 -29.55
CA ASP A 451 8.23 7.68 -29.45
C ASP A 451 7.89 6.47 -28.58
N MET A 452 6.97 6.64 -27.61
CA MET A 452 6.51 5.56 -26.74
C MET A 452 5.67 4.54 -27.50
N LEU A 453 4.91 4.98 -28.52
CA LEU A 453 4.25 4.11 -29.49
C LEU A 453 5.33 3.55 -30.43
N GLN A 454 6.03 2.50 -29.99
CA GLN A 454 7.26 1.95 -30.62
C GLN A 454 7.28 1.98 -32.16
N LYS A 455 8.47 2.12 -32.76
CA LYS A 455 8.68 2.17 -34.22
C LYS A 455 8.17 0.95 -35.01
N ASP A 456 7.99 -0.20 -34.35
CA ASP A 456 7.41 -1.43 -34.93
C ASP A 456 5.91 -1.59 -34.59
N SER A 457 5.27 -0.51 -34.14
CA SER A 457 3.86 -0.47 -33.75
C SER A 457 2.96 -1.05 -34.84
N TRP A 458 2.07 -1.95 -34.41
CA TRP A 458 0.90 -2.46 -35.12
C TRP A 458 0.07 -1.38 -35.84
N ILE A 459 0.15 -0.10 -35.46
CA ILE A 459 -0.39 1.04 -36.23
C ILE A 459 0.27 1.11 -37.61
N LEU A 460 1.60 1.02 -37.68
CA LEU A 460 2.35 1.02 -38.94
C LEU A 460 2.22 -0.30 -39.70
N ASN A 461 2.13 -1.45 -39.00
CA ASN A 461 1.95 -2.75 -39.67
C ASN A 461 0.54 -2.93 -40.26
N LYS A 462 -0.55 -2.56 -39.56
CA LYS A 462 -1.90 -2.55 -40.18
C LYS A 462 -1.98 -1.56 -41.34
N ILE A 463 -1.35 -0.38 -41.23
CA ILE A 463 -1.25 0.58 -42.33
C ILE A 463 -0.44 0.02 -43.50
N LYS A 464 0.68 -0.69 -43.25
CA LYS A 464 1.45 -1.38 -44.29
C LYS A 464 0.65 -2.49 -44.96
N THR A 465 0.00 -3.37 -44.20
CA THR A 465 -0.80 -4.47 -44.74
C THR A 465 -1.99 -3.95 -45.56
N ALA A 466 -2.68 -2.90 -45.09
CA ALA A 466 -3.75 -2.25 -45.86
C ALA A 466 -3.23 -1.57 -47.14
N ARG A 467 -2.07 -0.91 -47.07
CA ARG A 467 -1.43 -0.27 -48.23
C ARG A 467 -0.95 -1.30 -49.26
N SER A 468 -0.36 -2.39 -48.83
CA SER A 468 0.06 -3.50 -49.71
C SER A 468 -1.15 -4.22 -50.33
N ALA A 469 -2.25 -4.38 -49.60
CA ALA A 469 -3.49 -4.93 -50.16
C ALA A 469 -4.13 -3.99 -51.21
N LEU A 470 -4.08 -2.68 -50.97
CA LEU A 470 -4.54 -1.66 -51.93
C LEU A 470 -3.65 -1.58 -53.17
N GLU A 471 -2.32 -1.72 -53.05
CA GLU A 471 -1.39 -1.76 -54.18
C GLU A 471 -1.56 -3.02 -55.06
N ILE A 472 -2.02 -4.14 -54.49
CA ILE A 472 -2.37 -5.35 -55.23
C ILE A 472 -3.70 -5.19 -55.99
N LEU A 473 -4.68 -4.50 -55.39
CA LEU A 473 -5.98 -4.22 -56.01
C LEU A 473 -5.91 -3.08 -57.04
N PHE A 474 -4.96 -2.16 -56.87
CA PHE A 474 -4.72 -1.01 -57.75
C PHE A 474 -3.22 -0.84 -58.01
N PRO A 475 -2.64 -1.61 -58.96
CA PRO A 475 -1.26 -1.39 -59.36
C PRO A 475 -1.13 -0.01 -60.01
N LEU A 476 -0.53 0.94 -59.29
CA LEU A 476 -0.18 2.25 -59.80
C LEU A 476 0.78 2.08 -60.99
N LYS A 477 0.25 2.21 -62.21
CA LYS A 477 1.08 2.46 -63.39
C LYS A 477 1.75 3.81 -63.22
N THR A 478 3.06 3.80 -63.06
CA THR A 478 3.90 5.00 -63.15
C THR A 478 3.88 5.55 -64.58
N GLY A 479 3.36 6.76 -64.75
CA GLY A 479 3.43 7.52 -66.00
C GLY A 479 2.66 8.84 -65.94
N ASP A 480 3.40 9.91 -65.59
CA ASP A 480 3.22 11.36 -65.81
C ASP A 480 1.88 12.10 -65.55
N PRO A 481 1.94 13.42 -65.25
CA PRO A 481 0.89 14.12 -64.51
C PRO A 481 0.09 15.11 -65.38
N GLU A 482 -1.23 14.93 -65.47
CA GLU A 482 -2.15 16.04 -65.73
C GLU A 482 -3.42 15.93 -64.86
N THR A 483 -3.75 17.09 -64.30
CA THR A 483 -4.86 17.58 -63.45
C THR A 483 -6.26 16.94 -63.53
N GLU A 484 -6.80 16.60 -62.34
CA GLU A 484 -8.17 16.76 -61.77
C GLU A 484 -9.46 16.32 -62.54
N PRO A 485 -10.64 16.20 -61.89
CA PRO A 485 -11.00 15.39 -60.71
C PRO A 485 -12.30 14.57 -60.95
N LEU A 486 -12.45 13.37 -60.38
CA LEU A 486 -13.73 12.64 -60.42
C LEU A 486 -14.06 11.97 -59.08
N LEU A 487 -14.69 12.75 -58.19
CA LEU A 487 -15.58 12.20 -57.17
C LEU A 487 -16.96 12.02 -57.79
N GLY A 488 -17.36 10.76 -57.99
CA GLY A 488 -18.73 10.36 -58.34
C GLY A 488 -19.39 9.60 -57.17
N PRO A 489 -20.71 9.76 -56.96
CA PRO A 489 -21.43 9.25 -55.79
C PRO A 489 -21.70 7.74 -55.92
N TRP A 490 -21.38 6.97 -54.89
CA TRP A 490 -21.66 5.53 -54.87
C TRP A 490 -23.12 5.24 -54.48
N MET A 491 -23.75 4.42 -55.32
CA MET A 491 -25.12 3.94 -55.26
C MET A 491 -25.37 2.93 -54.12
N ASN A 492 -26.60 2.97 -53.61
CA ASN A 492 -27.29 1.91 -52.87
C ASN A 492 -27.27 0.57 -53.63
N GLY A 493 -27.17 -0.53 -52.89
CA GLY A 493 -27.35 -1.88 -53.41
C GLY A 493 -27.52 -2.90 -52.30
N ASP A 494 -28.78 -3.19 -51.96
CA ASP A 494 -29.18 -4.34 -51.14
C ASP A 494 -28.80 -5.66 -51.82
N GLY A 495 -28.32 -6.62 -51.01
CA GLY A 495 -28.01 -7.98 -51.43
C GLY A 495 -27.67 -8.87 -50.24
N ALA A 496 -28.69 -9.52 -49.69
CA ALA A 496 -28.68 -10.29 -48.45
C ALA A 496 -27.69 -11.47 -48.43
N SER A 497 -26.90 -11.56 -47.36
CA SER A 497 -26.79 -12.78 -46.54
C SER A 497 -26.41 -12.35 -45.11
N GLY A 498 -27.19 -12.80 -44.14
CA GLY A 498 -27.16 -12.29 -42.77
C GLY A 498 -25.85 -12.58 -42.05
N THR A 499 -25.04 -11.55 -41.86
CA THR A 499 -24.30 -11.32 -40.63
C THR A 499 -24.39 -9.82 -40.35
N THR A 500 -24.87 -9.47 -39.15
CA THR A 500 -24.96 -8.10 -38.65
C THR A 500 -23.58 -7.44 -38.78
N PRO A 501 -23.46 -6.18 -39.24
CA PRO A 501 -22.14 -5.56 -39.42
C PRO A 501 -21.42 -5.45 -38.08
N ALA A 502 -20.21 -6.03 -38.01
CA ALA A 502 -19.31 -5.87 -36.88
C ALA A 502 -18.78 -4.43 -36.85
N ASP A 503 -19.44 -3.58 -36.06
CA ASP A 503 -19.08 -2.17 -35.84
C ASP A 503 -18.19 -2.03 -34.59
N GLY A 504 -16.95 -1.53 -34.74
CA GLY A 504 -16.21 -0.97 -33.60
C GLY A 504 -14.69 -0.80 -33.72
N GLY A 505 -14.10 0.04 -34.59
CA GLY A 505 -12.66 0.34 -34.50
C GLY A 505 -11.71 -0.85 -34.76
N CYS A 506 -10.39 -0.64 -34.62
CA CYS A 506 -9.37 -1.70 -34.83
C CYS A 506 -9.45 -2.88 -33.84
N PHE A 507 -10.26 -2.78 -32.78
CA PHE A 507 -10.42 -3.77 -31.70
C PHE A 507 -11.84 -4.31 -31.52
N GLY A 508 -12.82 -3.81 -32.27
CA GLY A 508 -14.25 -4.14 -32.06
C GLY A 508 -14.86 -3.52 -30.79
N TRP A 509 -14.19 -2.57 -30.14
CA TRP A 509 -14.64 -2.03 -28.85
C TRP A 509 -15.69 -0.93 -29.02
N LYS A 510 -16.75 -1.01 -28.21
CA LYS A 510 -17.74 0.07 -28.06
C LYS A 510 -17.29 0.95 -26.89
N ILE A 511 -16.92 2.20 -27.18
CA ILE A 511 -16.40 3.16 -26.20
C ILE A 511 -17.26 4.41 -26.24
N LYS A 512 -17.79 4.83 -25.09
CA LYS A 512 -18.60 6.05 -24.97
C LYS A 512 -17.75 7.32 -24.87
N GLN A 513 -16.70 7.28 -24.05
CA GLN A 513 -15.87 8.47 -23.79
C GLN A 513 -14.39 8.16 -23.94
N ILE A 514 -13.65 9.08 -24.58
CA ILE A 514 -12.20 9.01 -24.68
C ILE A 514 -11.62 10.32 -24.12
N LYS A 515 -10.71 10.18 -23.15
CA LYS A 515 -9.95 11.30 -22.60
C LYS A 515 -8.46 11.10 -22.86
N MET A 516 -7.86 12.09 -23.48
CA MET A 516 -6.42 12.11 -23.76
C MET A 516 -5.79 13.30 -23.05
N LYS A 517 -4.87 13.03 -22.14
CA LYS A 517 -4.15 14.05 -21.38
C LYS A 517 -2.66 13.95 -21.67
N ASP A 518 -2.03 15.05 -22.03
CA ASP A 518 -0.59 15.13 -22.28
C ASP A 518 -0.10 14.03 -23.24
N SER A 519 -0.95 13.65 -24.19
CA SER A 519 -0.77 12.49 -25.05
C SER A 519 -0.82 12.85 -26.53
N THR A 520 -0.18 12.03 -27.34
CA THR A 520 -0.18 12.14 -28.80
C THR A 520 -1.48 11.59 -29.39
N LEU A 521 -2.02 12.23 -30.43
CA LEU A 521 -3.21 11.75 -31.15
C LEU A 521 -2.94 10.48 -31.97
N TYR A 522 -1.68 10.08 -32.13
CA TYR A 522 -1.33 8.82 -32.79
C TYR A 522 -1.98 7.60 -32.16
N ALA A 523 -2.26 7.63 -30.85
CA ALA A 523 -2.98 6.55 -30.19
C ALA A 523 -4.39 6.32 -30.78
N LEU A 524 -5.05 7.37 -31.32
CA LEU A 524 -6.37 7.25 -31.94
C LEU A 524 -6.38 6.32 -33.14
N ARG A 525 -5.29 6.23 -33.91
CA ARG A 525 -5.20 5.32 -35.08
C ARG A 525 -5.40 3.87 -34.69
N GLY A 526 -5.07 3.53 -33.46
CA GLY A 526 -5.29 2.21 -32.92
C GLY A 526 -6.67 2.02 -32.29
N ILE A 527 -7.27 3.07 -31.77
CA ILE A 527 -8.50 2.97 -30.98
C ILE A 527 -9.75 3.10 -31.85
N ARG A 528 -9.68 3.95 -32.88
CA ARG A 528 -10.80 4.35 -33.71
C ARG A 528 -10.60 3.92 -35.16
N SER A 529 -11.69 3.53 -35.80
CA SER A 529 -11.79 3.33 -37.25
C SER A 529 -13.16 3.81 -37.72
N ASP A 530 -13.35 3.86 -39.04
CA ASP A 530 -14.63 4.14 -39.71
C ASP A 530 -15.84 3.34 -39.17
N LYS A 531 -15.59 2.13 -38.67
CA LYS A 531 -16.60 1.26 -38.05
C LYS A 531 -16.86 1.56 -36.57
N SER A 532 -16.14 2.49 -35.95
CA SER A 532 -16.32 2.79 -34.53
C SER A 532 -17.69 3.40 -34.22
N CYS A 533 -18.25 3.06 -33.05
CA CYS A 533 -19.52 3.63 -32.58
C CYS A 533 -19.42 5.15 -32.37
N VAL A 534 -20.59 5.82 -32.35
CA VAL A 534 -20.70 7.23 -31.98
C VAL A 534 -20.10 7.44 -30.58
N LEU A 535 -19.28 8.48 -30.45
CA LEU A 535 -18.66 8.85 -29.20
C LEU A 535 -19.52 9.91 -28.48
N ASP A 536 -19.80 9.69 -27.20
CA ASP A 536 -20.53 10.66 -26.36
C ASP A 536 -19.63 11.83 -25.98
N ARG A 537 -18.34 11.59 -25.74
CA ARG A 537 -17.39 12.62 -25.33
C ARG A 537 -15.94 12.33 -25.77
N PHE A 538 -15.29 13.32 -26.34
CA PHE A 538 -13.84 13.35 -26.55
C PHE A 538 -13.25 14.55 -25.83
N GLU A 539 -12.33 14.31 -24.91
CA GLU A 539 -11.60 15.36 -24.19
C GLU A 539 -10.11 15.28 -24.48
N TYR A 540 -9.54 16.33 -25.06
CA TYR A 540 -8.10 16.45 -25.28
C TYR A 540 -7.53 17.60 -24.44
N THR A 541 -6.57 17.29 -23.56
CA THR A 541 -5.88 18.30 -22.73
C THR A 541 -4.36 18.17 -22.87
N HIS A 542 -3.67 19.31 -22.97
CA HIS A 542 -2.21 19.35 -23.06
C HIS A 542 -1.65 20.49 -22.20
N ARG A 543 -0.62 20.21 -21.41
CA ARG A 543 -0.08 21.11 -20.37
C ARG A 543 0.70 22.30 -20.93
N ARG A 544 1.10 22.28 -22.21
CA ARG A 544 1.85 23.36 -22.87
C ARG A 544 1.32 23.62 -24.28
N GLU A 545 0.51 24.67 -24.47
CA GLU A 545 -0.05 25.04 -25.79
C GLU A 545 1.01 25.31 -26.87
N GLU A 546 2.24 25.65 -26.48
CA GLU A 546 3.36 25.98 -27.38
C GLU A 546 3.99 24.74 -28.04
N ASP A 547 3.83 23.54 -27.45
CA ASP A 547 4.43 22.30 -27.94
C ASP A 547 3.55 21.57 -28.98
N THR A 548 2.27 21.95 -29.18
CA THR A 548 1.36 21.27 -30.11
C THR A 548 1.85 21.29 -31.56
N ASN A 549 2.56 22.34 -31.99
CA ASN A 549 3.13 22.47 -33.34
C ASN A 549 4.36 21.60 -33.57
N ARG A 550 5.05 21.15 -32.51
CA ARG A 550 6.19 20.23 -32.62
C ARG A 550 5.75 18.77 -32.70
N ILE A 551 4.52 18.47 -32.28
CA ILE A 551 4.02 17.09 -32.12
C ILE A 551 3.41 16.54 -33.43
N PHE A 552 2.80 17.40 -34.25
CA PHE A 552 2.10 16.98 -35.47
C PHE A 552 2.68 17.67 -36.70
N LYS A 553 2.92 16.91 -37.77
CA LYS A 553 3.23 17.51 -39.08
C LYS A 553 1.97 18.17 -39.64
N SER A 554 2.11 19.24 -40.42
CA SER A 554 0.99 20.03 -40.97
C SER A 554 -0.07 19.19 -41.70
N ASP A 555 0.33 18.05 -42.26
CA ASP A 555 -0.50 17.22 -43.15
C ASP A 555 -1.09 15.99 -42.44
N GLU A 556 -0.81 15.82 -41.13
CA GLU A 556 -1.26 14.65 -40.38
C GLU A 556 -2.70 14.85 -39.86
N ARG A 557 -3.63 14.06 -40.38
CA ARG A 557 -5.00 13.97 -39.84
C ARG A 557 -5.24 12.64 -39.11
N PHE A 558 -6.04 12.68 -38.04
CA PHE A 558 -6.36 11.55 -37.17
C PHE A 558 -7.86 11.32 -37.12
N TYR A 559 -8.29 10.11 -37.45
CA TYR A 559 -9.70 9.75 -37.46
C TYR A 559 -10.23 9.57 -36.04
N LEU A 560 -11.24 10.36 -35.68
CA LEU A 560 -12.03 10.24 -34.45
C LEU A 560 -13.40 9.60 -34.73
N GLY A 561 -13.96 9.86 -35.90
CA GLY A 561 -15.25 9.36 -36.35
C GLY A 561 -16.44 10.16 -35.86
N LYS A 562 -17.60 9.51 -35.70
CA LYS A 562 -18.83 10.18 -35.27
C LYS A 562 -18.77 10.56 -33.79
N ILE A 563 -19.10 11.81 -33.46
CA ILE A 563 -19.10 12.34 -32.09
C ILE A 563 -20.30 13.27 -31.87
N LYS A 564 -20.94 13.17 -30.70
CA LYS A 564 -22.02 14.06 -30.31
C LYS A 564 -21.54 15.51 -30.24
N GLN A 565 -22.36 16.44 -30.76
CA GLN A 565 -22.00 17.86 -30.83
C GLN A 565 -21.64 18.46 -29.45
N SER A 566 -22.34 18.04 -28.40
CA SER A 566 -22.12 18.46 -27.00
C SER A 566 -20.85 17.86 -26.37
N GLY A 567 -20.23 16.86 -27.01
CA GLY A 567 -19.17 16.02 -26.44
C GLY A 567 -17.75 16.33 -26.89
N LEU A 568 -17.54 17.21 -27.86
CA LEU A 568 -16.22 17.54 -28.40
C LEU A 568 -15.53 18.65 -27.58
N ILE A 569 -14.58 18.28 -26.73
CA ILE A 569 -13.84 19.22 -25.87
C ILE A 569 -12.36 19.19 -26.26
N ILE A 570 -11.96 20.07 -27.17
CA ILE A 570 -10.59 20.15 -27.68
C ILE A 570 -10.11 21.60 -27.80
N PRO A 571 -8.80 21.88 -27.68
CA PRO A 571 -8.25 23.18 -28.04
C PRO A 571 -8.42 23.45 -29.55
N PRO A 572 -8.73 24.68 -29.99
CA PRO A 572 -8.96 25.00 -31.41
C PRO A 572 -7.81 24.61 -32.35
N ARG A 573 -6.57 24.63 -31.84
CA ARG A 573 -5.37 24.22 -32.61
C ARG A 573 -5.35 22.73 -32.98
N ILE A 574 -6.07 21.91 -32.22
CA ILE A 574 -6.12 20.45 -32.40
C ILE A 574 -7.21 20.05 -33.40
N GLU A 575 -8.27 20.85 -33.51
CA GLU A 575 -9.42 20.61 -34.38
C GLU A 575 -9.01 20.30 -35.83
N LYS A 576 -8.08 21.08 -36.40
CA LYS A 576 -7.57 20.89 -37.78
C LYS A 576 -6.87 19.56 -38.04
N PHE A 577 -6.44 18.85 -36.99
CA PHE A 577 -5.77 17.56 -37.09
C PHE A 577 -6.73 16.38 -36.92
N LEU A 578 -8.01 16.60 -36.64
CA LEU A 578 -9.00 15.54 -36.44
C LEU A 578 -9.91 15.40 -37.67
N ILE A 579 -10.31 14.16 -37.97
CA ILE A 579 -11.37 13.83 -38.92
C ILE A 579 -12.53 13.27 -38.11
N TYR A 580 -13.62 14.02 -38.06
CA TYR A 580 -14.83 13.66 -37.31
C TYR A 580 -16.09 14.15 -38.02
N THR A 581 -17.21 13.54 -37.66
CA THR A 581 -18.55 13.97 -38.07
C THR A 581 -19.34 14.30 -36.82
N LEU A 582 -19.89 15.51 -36.73
CA LEU A 582 -20.77 15.90 -35.63
C LEU A 582 -22.14 15.26 -35.83
N VAL A 583 -22.66 14.66 -34.77
CA VAL A 583 -24.01 14.09 -34.74
C VAL A 583 -24.83 14.69 -33.60
N ASP A 584 -26.15 14.68 -33.76
CA ASP A 584 -27.10 15.04 -32.71
C ASP A 584 -27.13 13.98 -31.59
N GLU A 585 -27.99 14.17 -30.59
CA GLU A 585 -28.08 13.25 -29.45
C GLU A 585 -28.61 11.87 -29.84
N GLU A 586 -29.36 11.80 -30.94
CA GLU A 586 -29.93 10.61 -31.58
C GLU A 586 -28.96 9.92 -32.55
N GLY A 587 -27.83 10.55 -32.89
CA GLY A 587 -26.78 10.00 -33.76
C GLY A 587 -26.93 10.36 -35.25
N ASN A 588 -27.82 11.28 -35.61
CA ASN A 588 -27.98 11.79 -36.98
C ASN A 588 -26.94 12.88 -37.25
N GLU A 589 -26.47 12.94 -38.50
CA GLU A 589 -25.45 13.93 -38.89
C GLU A 589 -26.02 15.34 -38.83
N VAL A 590 -25.32 16.23 -38.11
CA VAL A 590 -25.68 17.64 -38.05
C VAL A 590 -25.09 18.31 -39.29
N LEU A 591 -25.96 18.73 -40.21
CA LEU A 591 -25.57 19.57 -41.34
C LEU A 591 -25.23 20.97 -40.82
N GLU A 592 -23.98 21.19 -40.43
CA GLU A 592 -23.48 22.55 -40.32
C GLU A 592 -23.22 23.09 -41.74
N GLU A 593 -23.82 24.24 -42.08
CA GLU A 593 -23.65 24.98 -43.35
C GLU A 593 -22.17 25.33 -43.70
N ASN A 594 -21.20 24.95 -42.86
CA ASN A 594 -19.76 25.21 -43.04
C ASN A 594 -18.97 24.05 -43.69
N ASN A 595 -19.60 22.92 -44.04
CA ASN A 595 -18.90 21.77 -44.64
C ASN A 595 -18.73 21.81 -46.18
N LEU A 596 -19.14 22.90 -46.85
CA LEU A 596 -18.98 23.03 -48.31
C LEU A 596 -17.67 23.71 -48.78
N ILE A 597 -16.82 24.22 -47.88
CA ILE A 597 -15.55 24.89 -48.28
C ILE A 597 -14.37 24.62 -47.29
N ARG A 598 -14.18 23.41 -46.75
CA ARG A 598 -13.02 23.10 -45.88
C ARG A 598 -12.20 21.88 -46.29
#